data_AF-A0A954JIE3-F1
#
_entry.id   AF-A0A954JIE3-F1
#
_cell.length_a   1.000
_cell.length_b   1.000
_cell.length_c   1.000
_cell.angle_alpha   90.00
_cell.angle_beta   90.00
_cell.angle_gamma   90.00
#
_symmetry.space_group_name_H-M   'P 1'
#
loop_
_entity.id
_entity.type
_entity.pdbx_description
1 polymer ?
#
loop_
_entity_poly.entity_id
_entity_poly.type
_entity_poly.pdbx_seq_one_letter_code
_entity_poly.pdbx_strand_id
1 'polypeptide(L)'
;IIRERGDDVETIEGNGLGCTLFRIDVLREALFTCRQPPYVDFDPAFYERLKTANLKVKLCWDVECGHLENDTRPIMTWDHWPESWETADLSDYRAGFLTGREACQWIVDTLNGPEPAAIWGLSDGDAAWWCYDALAKLPDVDRRWLDKLAGTSGLHPEDRDELWPLFDQACRSAPHWLVQYNWDTAERFTNAALTAHGVTIDPEGFGYARSRKRKVDCNVVYKLLDKGLWWPLLEGKRIAIVGGHADELAKRLMDMEFVKGTGGDEITWSVAATQSCPDKSMPKLYTWRRVSGEFFVAEWDLLLCSAGSLSAILCEQTRRVGREAIDIGVLDHRLLKN
;
A
#
# COMPACT_ATOMS: atom_id res chain seq x y z
N ILE A 1 -18.38 -21.49 42.22
CA ILE A 1 -18.94 -21.75 40.87
C ILE A 1 -19.54 -20.45 40.38
N ILE A 2 -19.00 -19.99 39.26
CA ILE A 2 -19.30 -18.77 38.51
C ILE A 2 -20.71 -18.84 37.89
N ARG A 3 -21.39 -17.69 37.76
CA ARG A 3 -22.09 -17.21 36.54
C ARG A 3 -22.82 -15.89 36.84
N GLU A 4 -22.21 -14.76 36.49
CA GLU A 4 -22.94 -13.53 36.23
C GLU A 4 -23.00 -13.32 34.71
N ARG A 5 -24.20 -13.00 34.21
CA ARG A 5 -24.53 -12.86 32.78
C ARG A 5 -23.89 -11.58 32.25
N GLY A 6 -22.97 -11.73 31.30
CA GLY A 6 -22.39 -10.64 30.55
C GLY A 6 -23.41 -9.97 29.62
N ASP A 7 -23.15 -8.69 29.36
CA ASP A 7 -23.90 -7.84 28.44
C ASP A 7 -23.99 -8.50 27.05
N ASP A 8 -25.21 -8.58 26.52
CA ASP A 8 -25.59 -9.15 25.21
C ASP A 8 -25.09 -8.29 24.02
N VAL A 9 -23.77 -8.11 23.91
CA VAL A 9 -23.12 -7.45 22.77
C VAL A 9 -22.20 -8.44 22.09
N GLU A 10 -22.67 -9.03 20.99
CA GLU A 10 -21.78 -9.72 20.05
C GLU A 10 -21.30 -8.72 18.99
N THR A 11 -19.99 -8.52 18.93
CA THR A 11 -19.33 -7.70 17.91
C THR A 11 -19.17 -8.53 16.63
N ILE A 12 -19.77 -8.10 15.53
CA ILE A 12 -19.43 -8.61 14.19
C ILE A 12 -18.30 -7.73 13.67
N GLU A 13 -17.11 -8.32 13.49
CA GLU A 13 -15.91 -7.60 13.03
C GLU A 13 -16.10 -7.03 11.62
N GLY A 14 -16.04 -5.69 11.51
CA GLY A 14 -16.02 -4.96 10.24
C GLY A 14 -14.60 -4.75 9.73
N ASN A 15 -14.44 -4.79 8.41
CA ASN A 15 -13.19 -4.66 7.65
C ASN A 15 -12.63 -3.21 7.57
N GLY A 16 -12.63 -2.47 8.67
CA GLY A 16 -11.85 -1.23 8.79
C GLY A 16 -12.50 0.06 8.26
N LEU A 17 -13.81 0.05 7.99
CA LEU A 17 -14.58 1.28 7.73
C LEU A 17 -15.86 1.24 8.58
N GLY A 18 -15.79 1.80 9.80
CA GLY A 18 -16.94 2.05 10.68
C GLY A 18 -17.70 0.80 11.16
N CYS A 19 -17.56 0.44 12.44
CA CYS A 19 -18.42 -0.59 13.03
C CYS A 19 -19.84 -0.03 13.24
N THR A 20 -20.86 -0.72 12.70
CA THR A 20 -22.26 -0.47 13.06
C THR A 20 -22.68 -1.48 14.12
N LEU A 21 -23.03 -1.01 15.31
CA LEU A 21 -23.52 -1.84 16.42
C LEU A 21 -25.04 -2.02 16.28
N PHE A 22 -25.47 -3.27 16.16
CA PHE A 22 -26.89 -3.64 16.20
C PHE A 22 -27.22 -4.33 17.52
N ARG A 23 -28.44 -4.11 17.99
CA ARG A 23 -29.01 -4.79 19.15
C ARG A 23 -29.51 -6.18 18.73
N ILE A 24 -29.12 -7.23 19.45
CA ILE A 24 -29.33 -8.63 19.03
C ILE A 24 -30.82 -9.02 18.95
N ASP A 25 -31.66 -8.35 19.74
CA ASP A 25 -33.12 -8.42 19.74
C ASP A 25 -33.73 -7.93 18.40
N VAL A 26 -33.13 -6.92 17.77
CA VAL A 26 -33.56 -6.40 16.46
C VAL A 26 -33.22 -7.38 15.33
N LEU A 27 -32.07 -8.04 15.42
CA LEU A 27 -31.63 -9.07 14.46
C LEU A 27 -32.54 -10.31 14.46
N ARG A 28 -33.10 -10.68 15.62
CA ARG A 28 -33.97 -11.86 15.74
C ARG A 28 -35.34 -11.68 15.11
N GLU A 29 -35.86 -10.45 15.10
CA GLU A 29 -37.16 -10.15 14.48
C GLU A 29 -37.06 -9.92 12.96
N ALA A 30 -35.88 -9.51 12.47
CA ALA A 30 -35.58 -9.33 11.06
C ALA A 30 -34.95 -10.61 10.47
N LEU A 31 -35.78 -11.60 10.14
CA LEU A 31 -35.36 -12.81 9.42
C LEU A 31 -34.80 -12.44 8.03
N PHE A 32 -33.47 -12.41 7.90
CA PHE A 32 -32.78 -12.30 6.61
C PHE A 32 -32.87 -13.64 5.87
N THR A 33 -33.76 -13.77 4.89
CA THR A 33 -33.56 -14.76 3.82
C THR A 33 -32.56 -14.21 2.81
N CYS A 34 -31.28 -14.53 3.01
CA CYS A 34 -30.24 -14.35 2.00
C CYS A 34 -30.56 -15.25 0.80
N ARG A 35 -30.81 -14.65 -0.35
CA ARG A 35 -30.79 -15.32 -1.65
C ARG A 35 -30.09 -14.40 -2.66
N GLN A 36 -28.76 -14.34 -2.61
CA GLN A 36 -27.84 -14.49 -3.75
C GLN A 36 -26.47 -13.81 -3.52
N PRO A 37 -25.34 -14.51 -3.74
CA PRO A 37 -24.04 -13.90 -4.04
C PRO A 37 -24.09 -13.09 -5.36
N PRO A 38 -23.28 -12.02 -5.55
CA PRO A 38 -22.04 -11.71 -4.84
C PRO A 38 -22.03 -10.40 -4.02
N TYR A 39 -23.18 -9.80 -3.68
CA TYR A 39 -23.20 -8.52 -2.95
C TYR A 39 -23.92 -8.61 -1.60
N VAL A 40 -23.22 -8.18 -0.56
CA VAL A 40 -23.74 -7.68 0.73
C VAL A 40 -22.81 -6.50 1.08
N ASP A 41 -23.20 -5.32 1.52
CA ASP A 41 -24.34 -4.88 2.32
C ASP A 41 -24.55 -3.36 2.15
N PHE A 42 -25.69 -2.93 1.61
CA PHE A 42 -26.35 -1.68 2.03
C PHE A 42 -27.79 -1.71 1.49
N ASP A 43 -28.79 -1.77 2.36
CA ASP A 43 -30.19 -1.49 1.98
C ASP A 43 -30.48 -0.03 2.32
N PRO A 44 -30.47 0.90 1.35
CA PRO A 44 -30.83 2.30 1.59
C PRO A 44 -32.23 2.43 2.20
N ALA A 45 -33.15 1.50 1.91
CA ALA A 45 -34.49 1.50 2.48
C ALA A 45 -34.47 1.21 3.99
N PHE A 46 -33.50 0.43 4.49
CA PHE A 46 -33.32 0.23 5.93
C PHE A 46 -32.84 1.51 6.62
N TYR A 47 -31.89 2.23 6.00
CA TYR A 47 -31.42 3.52 6.52
C TYR A 47 -32.54 4.58 6.57
N GLU A 48 -33.39 4.65 5.54
CA GLU A 48 -34.55 5.55 5.55
C GLU A 48 -35.60 5.15 6.59
N ARG A 49 -35.83 3.84 6.81
CA ARG A 49 -36.72 3.37 7.88
C ARG A 49 -36.19 3.75 9.28
N LEU A 50 -34.88 3.71 9.51
CA LEU A 50 -34.28 4.12 10.78
C LEU A 50 -34.54 5.58 11.13
N LYS A 51 -34.60 6.49 10.14
CA LYS A 51 -34.94 7.91 10.38
C LYS A 51 -36.36 8.10 10.94
N THR A 52 -37.25 7.15 10.66
CA THR A 52 -38.64 7.16 11.13
C THR A 52 -38.84 6.38 12.44
N ALA A 53 -37.84 5.60 12.85
CA ALA A 53 -37.82 4.95 14.15
C ALA A 53 -37.23 5.90 15.21
N ASN A 54 -37.64 5.77 16.47
CA ASN A 54 -37.13 6.60 17.58
C ASN A 54 -35.69 6.19 18.02
N LEU A 55 -34.90 5.67 17.08
CA LEU A 55 -33.56 5.14 17.25
C LEU A 55 -32.55 6.15 16.70
N LYS A 56 -31.47 6.40 17.46
CA LYS A 56 -30.40 7.31 17.04
C LYS A 56 -29.27 6.51 16.41
N VAL A 57 -28.95 6.80 15.16
CA VAL A 57 -27.72 6.34 14.52
C VAL A 57 -26.58 7.24 15.00
N LYS A 58 -25.58 6.69 15.68
CA LYS A 58 -24.33 7.39 15.98
C LYS A 58 -23.31 7.10 14.87
N LEU A 59 -23.51 7.72 13.71
CA LEU A 59 -22.47 7.84 12.70
C LEU A 59 -21.67 9.11 13.04
N CYS A 60 -20.52 8.94 13.69
CA CYS A 60 -19.59 10.02 13.94
C CYS A 60 -18.65 10.14 12.75
N TRP A 61 -19.03 10.96 11.76
CA TRP A 61 -18.15 11.35 10.66
C TRP A 61 -17.07 12.34 11.08
N ASP A 62 -17.14 12.88 12.31
CA ASP A 62 -16.13 13.79 12.88
C ASP A 62 -14.78 13.10 13.13
N VAL A 63 -14.68 11.79 12.93
CA VAL A 63 -13.40 11.10 12.77
C VAL A 63 -13.04 11.12 11.29
N GLU A 64 -12.93 12.34 10.75
CA GLU A 64 -12.26 12.60 9.50
C GLU A 64 -10.86 11.99 9.60
N CYS A 65 -10.55 11.08 8.68
CA CYS A 65 -9.25 10.45 8.57
C CYS A 65 -8.18 11.56 8.64
N GLY A 66 -7.14 11.39 9.46
CA GLY A 66 -6.06 12.37 9.68
C GLY A 66 -5.18 12.66 8.46
N HIS A 67 -5.75 12.61 7.25
CA HIS A 67 -5.19 12.98 5.97
C HIS A 67 -5.69 14.36 5.49
N LEU A 68 -6.50 15.07 6.29
CA LEU A 68 -7.22 16.28 5.87
C LEU A 68 -6.54 17.62 6.19
N GLU A 69 -5.34 17.60 6.74
CA GLU A 69 -4.53 18.82 6.83
C GLU A 69 -3.67 18.95 5.57
N ASN A 70 -4.21 19.68 4.58
CA ASN A 70 -3.59 20.31 3.39
C ASN A 70 -4.18 19.85 2.02
N ASP A 71 -4.96 20.74 1.38
CA ASP A 71 -5.65 20.62 0.06
C ASP A 71 -6.65 19.44 -0.04
N THR A 72 -7.89 19.70 0.39
CA THR A 72 -8.95 18.73 0.79
C THR A 72 -9.72 18.05 -0.35
N ARG A 73 -9.21 18.01 -1.59
CA ARG A 73 -9.88 17.30 -2.70
C ARG A 73 -9.15 16.00 -3.03
N PRO A 74 -9.84 14.84 -2.98
CA PRO A 74 -9.23 13.58 -3.41
C PRO A 74 -8.77 13.70 -4.87
N ILE A 75 -7.52 13.36 -5.18
CA ILE A 75 -6.99 13.44 -6.55
C ILE A 75 -7.56 12.30 -7.42
N MET A 76 -7.95 11.19 -6.80
CA MET A 76 -8.52 10.01 -7.46
C MET A 76 -10.06 10.03 -7.45
N THR A 77 -10.65 10.95 -8.21
CA THR A 77 -12.11 11.01 -8.49
C THR A 77 -12.38 10.98 -9.98
N TRP A 78 -13.57 10.52 -10.37
CA TRP A 78 -13.96 10.39 -11.79
C TRP A 78 -13.87 11.69 -12.57
N ASP A 79 -14.28 12.81 -11.97
CA ASP A 79 -14.25 14.14 -12.59
C ASP A 79 -12.85 14.62 -13.02
N HIS A 80 -11.77 13.92 -12.62
CA HIS A 80 -10.39 14.28 -12.95
C HIS A 80 -9.82 13.49 -14.12
N TRP A 81 -10.48 12.40 -14.55
CA TRP A 81 -9.95 11.44 -15.50
C TRP A 81 -10.90 11.28 -16.70
N PRO A 82 -10.40 10.81 -17.86
CA PRO A 82 -11.26 10.57 -19.02
C PRO A 82 -12.44 9.64 -18.69
N GLU A 83 -13.65 10.03 -19.09
CA GLU A 83 -14.88 9.23 -18.92
C GLU A 83 -14.74 7.82 -19.52
N SER A 84 -13.97 7.70 -20.62
CA SER A 84 -13.69 6.41 -21.26
C SER A 84 -13.03 5.39 -20.30
N TRP A 85 -12.31 5.85 -19.28
CA TRP A 85 -11.68 4.96 -18.30
C TRP A 85 -12.70 4.35 -17.36
N GLU A 86 -13.78 5.05 -17.01
CA GLU A 86 -14.87 4.57 -16.13
C GLU A 86 -15.51 3.28 -16.65
N THR A 87 -15.58 3.15 -17.98
CA THR A 87 -16.19 2.01 -18.65
C THR A 87 -15.20 0.94 -19.13
N ALA A 88 -13.90 1.14 -18.89
CA ALA A 88 -12.88 0.18 -19.31
C ALA A 88 -13.12 -1.22 -18.71
N ASP A 89 -12.93 -2.27 -19.50
CA ASP A 89 -12.95 -3.63 -18.98
C ASP A 89 -11.63 -3.91 -18.24
N LEU A 90 -11.73 -4.28 -16.97
CA LEU A 90 -10.61 -4.61 -16.10
C LEU A 90 -10.46 -6.11 -15.85
N SER A 91 -11.18 -6.97 -16.58
CA SER A 91 -11.15 -8.42 -16.38
C SER A 91 -9.72 -8.97 -16.46
N ASP A 92 -8.99 -8.60 -17.52
CA ASP A 92 -7.59 -9.01 -17.71
C ASP A 92 -6.66 -8.37 -16.68
N TYR A 93 -6.92 -7.13 -16.27
CA TYR A 93 -6.16 -6.47 -15.21
C TYR A 93 -6.29 -7.27 -13.91
N ARG A 94 -7.51 -7.45 -13.41
CA ARG A 94 -7.84 -8.06 -12.11
C ARG A 94 -7.52 -9.55 -12.01
N ALA A 95 -7.49 -10.26 -13.14
CA ALA A 95 -7.17 -11.68 -13.16
C ALA A 95 -5.72 -11.95 -12.72
N GLY A 96 -5.52 -13.02 -11.94
CA GLY A 96 -4.20 -13.51 -11.56
C GLY A 96 -3.50 -12.72 -10.45
N PHE A 97 -4.19 -11.79 -9.79
CA PHE A 97 -3.64 -11.04 -8.66
C PHE A 97 -3.40 -11.91 -7.43
N LEU A 98 -2.21 -11.79 -6.85
CA LEU A 98 -1.92 -12.30 -5.51
C LEU A 98 -2.40 -11.30 -4.46
N THR A 99 -3.27 -11.73 -3.53
CA THR A 99 -3.93 -10.83 -2.57
C THR A 99 -3.98 -11.41 -1.15
N GLY A 100 -4.40 -10.58 -0.19
CA GLY A 100 -4.72 -11.01 1.17
C GLY A 100 -3.55 -11.67 1.90
N ARG A 101 -3.85 -12.71 2.69
CA ARG A 101 -2.83 -13.43 3.49
C ARG A 101 -1.84 -14.19 2.60
N GLU A 102 -2.28 -14.71 1.47
CA GLU A 102 -1.42 -15.43 0.53
C GLU A 102 -0.31 -14.51 -0.01
N ALA A 103 -0.66 -13.27 -0.36
CA ALA A 103 0.32 -12.26 -0.75
C ALA A 103 1.28 -11.89 0.36
N CYS A 104 0.78 -11.71 1.59
CA CYS A 104 1.64 -11.45 2.74
C CYS A 104 2.62 -12.61 2.98
N GLN A 105 2.16 -13.85 2.89
CA GLN A 105 3.03 -15.02 3.05
C GLN A 105 4.07 -15.09 1.93
N TRP A 106 3.67 -14.84 0.68
CA TRP A 106 4.59 -14.77 -0.45
C TRP A 106 5.67 -13.69 -0.26
N ILE A 107 5.36 -12.54 0.33
CA ILE A 107 6.37 -11.52 0.69
C ILE A 107 7.41 -12.12 1.63
N VAL A 108 6.97 -12.75 2.73
CA VAL A 108 7.86 -13.38 3.72
C VAL A 108 8.71 -14.47 3.10
N ASP A 109 8.08 -15.38 2.35
CA ASP A 109 8.77 -16.51 1.70
C ASP A 109 9.79 -16.03 0.67
N THR A 110 9.47 -14.95 -0.05
CA THR A 110 10.37 -14.37 -1.07
C THR A 110 11.58 -13.70 -0.41
N LEU A 111 11.39 -12.90 0.65
CA LEU A 111 12.47 -12.19 1.34
C LEU A 111 13.27 -13.06 2.33
N ASN A 112 12.77 -14.25 2.64
CA ASN A 112 13.50 -15.30 3.38
C ASN A 112 14.00 -16.41 2.47
N GLY A 113 13.82 -16.26 1.15
CA GLY A 113 14.29 -17.20 0.14
C GLY A 113 15.82 -17.21 0.02
N PRO A 114 16.37 -18.18 -0.74
CA PRO A 114 17.82 -18.30 -0.94
C PRO A 114 18.40 -17.24 -1.89
N GLU A 115 17.55 -16.55 -2.64
CA GLU A 115 17.94 -15.56 -3.66
C GLU A 115 17.59 -14.15 -3.20
N PRO A 116 18.47 -13.16 -3.44
CA PRO A 116 18.18 -11.76 -3.16
C PRO A 116 16.92 -11.26 -3.88
N ALA A 117 16.08 -10.56 -3.14
CA ALA A 117 14.76 -10.09 -3.54
C ALA A 117 14.51 -8.65 -3.10
N ALA A 118 13.79 -7.93 -3.97
CA ALA A 118 13.32 -6.59 -3.70
C ALA A 118 11.84 -6.51 -4.04
N ILE A 119 11.04 -6.10 -3.06
CA ILE A 119 9.59 -5.97 -3.16
C ILE A 119 9.24 -4.49 -2.99
N TRP A 120 8.62 -3.88 -3.99
CA TRP A 120 8.32 -2.45 -3.96
C TRP A 120 7.04 -2.11 -4.75
N GLY A 121 6.40 -1.00 -4.39
CA GLY A 121 5.11 -0.57 -4.93
C GLY A 121 5.21 0.26 -6.22
N LEU A 122 4.25 0.02 -7.12
CA LEU A 122 3.81 0.94 -8.16
C LEU A 122 2.43 1.46 -7.75
N SER A 123 2.41 2.36 -6.76
CA SER A 123 1.19 3.06 -6.36
C SER A 123 0.70 3.99 -7.49
N ASP A 124 -0.44 4.65 -7.27
CA ASP A 124 -1.03 5.59 -8.22
C ASP A 124 -0.09 6.76 -8.52
N GLY A 125 0.56 7.32 -7.49
CA GLY A 125 1.59 8.34 -7.64
C GLY A 125 2.82 7.86 -8.42
N ASP A 126 3.30 6.64 -8.12
CA ASP A 126 4.45 6.05 -8.81
C ASP A 126 4.17 5.78 -10.30
N ALA A 127 2.99 5.22 -10.59
CA ALA A 127 2.53 4.97 -11.96
C ALA A 127 2.34 6.28 -12.72
N ALA A 128 1.75 7.31 -12.08
CA ALA A 128 1.62 8.64 -12.67
C ALA A 128 2.98 9.24 -13.01
N TRP A 129 3.94 9.15 -12.09
CA TRP A 129 5.28 9.72 -12.27
C TRP A 129 6.08 8.97 -13.34
N TRP A 130 6.08 7.63 -13.31
CA TRP A 130 6.81 6.80 -14.28
C TRP A 130 6.21 6.92 -15.68
N CYS A 131 4.89 6.84 -15.80
CA CYS A 131 4.18 6.86 -17.09
C CYS A 131 3.82 8.28 -17.56
N TYR A 132 4.29 9.33 -16.87
CA TYR A 132 3.86 10.72 -17.09
C TYR A 132 3.93 11.14 -18.56
N ASP A 133 5.05 10.91 -19.26
CA ASP A 133 5.20 11.37 -20.65
C ASP A 133 4.29 10.64 -21.63
N ALA A 134 3.89 9.41 -21.30
CA ALA A 134 2.92 8.67 -22.10
C ALA A 134 1.50 9.19 -21.85
N LEU A 135 1.14 9.39 -20.58
CA LEU A 135 -0.15 9.93 -20.17
C LEU A 135 -0.38 11.37 -20.66
N ALA A 136 0.64 12.24 -20.57
CA ALA A 136 0.56 13.64 -20.97
C ALA A 136 0.38 13.87 -22.48
N LYS A 137 0.48 12.80 -23.29
CA LYS A 137 0.21 12.79 -24.74
C LYS A 137 -1.22 12.37 -25.06
N LEU A 138 -1.96 11.81 -24.11
CA LEU A 138 -3.37 11.47 -24.30
C LEU A 138 -4.20 12.77 -24.31
N PRO A 139 -5.12 12.94 -25.29
CA PRO A 139 -5.80 14.21 -25.51
C PRO A 139 -6.73 14.63 -24.36
N ASP A 140 -7.30 13.66 -23.64
CA ASP A 140 -8.33 13.89 -22.62
C ASP A 140 -7.78 13.85 -21.18
N VAL A 141 -6.45 13.69 -21.02
CA VAL A 141 -5.81 13.73 -19.70
C VAL A 141 -5.49 15.16 -19.33
N ASP A 142 -6.15 15.67 -18.28
CA ASP A 142 -5.83 16.98 -17.72
C ASP A 142 -4.48 16.93 -16.99
N ARG A 143 -3.51 17.66 -17.55
CA ARG A 143 -2.14 17.75 -17.01
C ARG A 143 -2.11 18.26 -15.58
N ARG A 144 -3.04 19.11 -15.17
CA ARG A 144 -3.10 19.62 -13.80
C ARG A 144 -3.30 18.50 -12.78
N TRP A 145 -4.17 17.54 -13.08
CA TRP A 145 -4.43 16.40 -12.20
C TRP A 145 -3.32 15.36 -12.29
N LEU A 146 -2.74 15.17 -13.48
CA LEU A 146 -1.55 14.35 -13.65
C LEU A 146 -0.35 14.88 -12.85
N ASP A 147 -0.09 16.19 -12.86
CA ASP A 147 0.95 16.85 -12.06
C ASP A 147 0.73 16.63 -10.56
N LYS A 148 -0.52 16.83 -10.10
CA LYS A 148 -0.88 16.60 -8.69
C LYS A 148 -0.66 15.15 -8.28
N LEU A 149 -1.08 14.19 -9.10
CA LEU A 149 -0.90 12.77 -8.80
C LEU A 149 0.57 12.36 -8.88
N ALA A 150 1.31 12.78 -9.90
CA ALA A 150 2.74 12.53 -9.98
C ALA A 150 3.51 13.13 -8.79
N GLY A 151 3.03 14.24 -8.21
CA GLY A 151 3.58 14.80 -6.98
C GLY A 151 3.38 13.94 -5.74
N THR A 152 2.42 13.00 -5.72
CA THR A 152 2.23 12.08 -4.58
C THR A 152 3.23 10.94 -4.57
N SER A 153 3.92 10.69 -5.69
CA SER A 153 5.03 9.75 -5.82
C SER A 153 6.17 10.07 -4.84
N GLY A 154 6.27 11.34 -4.44
CA GLY A 154 7.33 11.84 -3.59
C GLY A 154 8.67 11.96 -4.29
N LEU A 155 8.70 12.00 -5.62
CA LEU A 155 9.84 12.49 -6.39
C LEU A 155 9.54 13.88 -6.95
N HIS A 156 10.46 14.80 -6.71
CA HIS A 156 10.35 16.16 -7.22
C HIS A 156 10.56 16.15 -8.74
N PRO A 157 9.94 17.05 -9.53
CA PRO A 157 10.19 17.15 -10.96
C PRO A 157 11.68 17.31 -11.33
N GLU A 158 12.47 17.96 -10.47
CA GLU A 158 13.92 18.12 -10.64
C GLU A 158 14.70 16.80 -10.56
N ASP A 159 14.16 15.79 -9.86
CA ASP A 159 14.81 14.49 -9.76
C ASP A 159 14.64 13.64 -11.02
N ARG A 160 13.73 14.05 -11.92
CA ARG A 160 13.24 13.20 -13.00
C ARG A 160 14.33 12.79 -13.97
N ASP A 161 15.17 13.71 -14.41
CA ASP A 161 16.19 13.41 -15.42
C ASP A 161 17.21 12.36 -14.94
N GLU A 162 17.57 12.38 -13.64
CA GLU A 162 18.55 11.45 -13.08
C GLU A 162 17.91 10.18 -12.50
N LEU A 163 16.74 10.28 -11.85
CA LEU A 163 16.12 9.14 -11.16
C LEU A 163 15.16 8.36 -12.05
N TRP A 164 14.55 8.95 -13.08
CA TRP A 164 13.63 8.25 -13.97
C TRP A 164 14.28 7.07 -14.70
N PRO A 165 15.50 7.18 -15.26
CA PRO A 165 16.18 6.03 -15.86
C PRO A 165 16.43 4.90 -14.87
N LEU A 166 16.70 5.23 -13.60
CA LEU A 166 16.93 4.24 -12.55
C LEU A 166 15.61 3.56 -12.13
N PHE A 167 14.53 4.32 -12.04
CA PHE A 167 13.20 3.80 -11.75
C PHE A 167 12.69 2.91 -12.88
N ASP A 168 12.84 3.33 -14.13
CA ASP A 168 12.49 2.51 -15.30
C ASP A 168 13.32 1.23 -15.31
N GLN A 169 14.61 1.32 -14.98
CA GLN A 169 15.46 0.14 -14.84
C GLN A 169 14.99 -0.79 -13.70
N ALA A 170 14.50 -0.27 -12.58
CA ALA A 170 13.87 -1.07 -11.54
C ALA A 170 12.61 -1.78 -12.05
N CYS A 171 11.74 -1.07 -12.78
CA CYS A 171 10.55 -1.64 -13.43
C CYS A 171 10.91 -2.77 -14.41
N ARG A 172 11.99 -2.60 -15.19
CA ARG A 172 12.50 -3.61 -16.12
C ARG A 172 13.02 -4.84 -15.38
N SER A 173 13.71 -4.67 -14.27
CA SER A 173 14.40 -5.74 -13.55
C SER A 173 13.50 -6.53 -12.60
N ALA A 174 12.50 -5.90 -11.98
CA ALA A 174 11.67 -6.56 -10.99
C ALA A 174 10.85 -7.72 -11.60
N PRO A 175 10.80 -8.92 -10.99
CA PRO A 175 10.01 -10.03 -11.51
C PRO A 175 8.51 -9.95 -11.14
N HIS A 176 8.15 -9.01 -10.29
CA HIS A 176 6.80 -8.80 -9.77
C HIS A 176 6.57 -7.30 -9.59
N TRP A 177 5.31 -6.89 -9.68
CA TRP A 177 4.89 -5.51 -9.38
C TRP A 177 3.75 -5.53 -8.37
N LEU A 178 3.92 -4.73 -7.32
CA LEU A 178 2.86 -4.42 -6.37
C LEU A 178 2.07 -3.25 -6.92
N VAL A 179 0.85 -3.47 -7.37
CA VAL A 179 0.03 -2.45 -8.06
C VAL A 179 -1.36 -2.36 -7.42
N GLN A 180 -2.08 -1.29 -7.73
CA GLN A 180 -3.42 -1.01 -7.22
C GLN A 180 -4.39 -2.16 -7.54
N TYR A 181 -5.12 -2.61 -6.53
CA TYR A 181 -6.12 -3.66 -6.66
C TYR A 181 -7.34 -3.36 -5.77
N ASN A 182 -8.53 -3.65 -6.29
CA ASN A 182 -9.80 -3.47 -5.57
C ASN A 182 -10.06 -2.01 -5.12
N TRP A 183 -9.62 -1.05 -5.95
CA TRP A 183 -9.92 0.37 -5.82
C TRP A 183 -10.19 0.93 -7.22
N ASP A 184 -11.45 0.92 -7.63
CA ASP A 184 -11.85 0.99 -9.04
C ASP A 184 -11.23 2.16 -9.82
N THR A 185 -11.26 3.38 -9.28
CA THR A 185 -10.66 4.55 -9.91
C THR A 185 -9.13 4.43 -10.04
N ALA A 186 -8.45 3.90 -9.02
CA ALA A 186 -7.01 3.71 -9.03
C ALA A 186 -6.58 2.58 -9.97
N GLU A 187 -7.32 1.47 -10.01
CA GLU A 187 -7.07 0.37 -10.94
C GLU A 187 -7.17 0.82 -12.40
N ARG A 188 -8.18 1.62 -12.74
CA ARG A 188 -8.37 2.13 -14.10
C ARG A 188 -7.28 3.12 -14.50
N PHE A 189 -6.94 4.02 -13.60
CA PHE A 189 -5.80 4.92 -13.80
C PHE A 189 -4.53 4.12 -14.06
N THR A 190 -4.18 3.18 -13.18
CA THR A 190 -2.98 2.35 -13.32
C THR A 190 -3.02 1.54 -14.62
N ASN A 191 -4.16 0.93 -14.96
CA ASN A 191 -4.35 0.22 -16.21
C ASN A 191 -4.08 1.12 -17.44
N ALA A 192 -4.66 2.32 -17.46
CA ALA A 192 -4.46 3.29 -18.54
C ALA A 192 -3.01 3.78 -18.61
N ALA A 193 -2.40 4.08 -17.46
CA ALA A 193 -1.01 4.52 -17.34
C ALA A 193 -0.03 3.48 -17.91
N LEU A 194 -0.16 2.23 -17.45
CA LEU A 194 0.68 1.12 -17.89
C LEU A 194 0.48 0.84 -19.39
N THR A 195 -0.77 0.81 -19.87
CA THR A 195 -1.07 0.60 -21.29
C THR A 195 -0.47 1.69 -22.17
N ALA A 196 -0.64 2.96 -21.79
CA ALA A 196 -0.06 4.10 -22.51
C ALA A 196 1.47 4.03 -22.52
N HIS A 197 2.08 3.52 -21.45
CA HIS A 197 3.52 3.32 -21.34
C HIS A 197 4.05 2.11 -22.13
N GLY A 198 3.17 1.31 -22.74
CA GLY A 198 3.53 0.14 -23.56
C GLY A 198 3.68 -1.16 -22.77
N VAL A 199 3.11 -1.23 -21.57
CA VAL A 199 2.98 -2.48 -20.82
C VAL A 199 1.81 -3.27 -21.39
N THR A 200 2.02 -4.55 -21.67
CA THR A 200 0.92 -5.47 -22.02
C THR A 200 0.29 -6.03 -20.74
N ILE A 201 -1.02 -6.18 -20.73
CA ILE A 201 -1.78 -6.63 -19.56
C ILE A 201 -2.66 -7.79 -20.02
N ASP A 202 -2.53 -8.94 -19.36
CA ASP A 202 -3.38 -10.10 -19.60
C ASP A 202 -3.46 -10.94 -18.30
N PRO A 203 -4.30 -11.99 -18.23
CA PRO A 203 -4.54 -12.74 -16.99
C PRO A 203 -3.29 -13.31 -16.30
N GLU A 204 -2.20 -13.58 -17.02
CA GLU A 204 -1.00 -14.21 -16.45
C GLU A 204 -0.03 -13.21 -15.75
N GLY A 205 -0.33 -11.90 -15.70
CA GLY A 205 0.70 -10.88 -15.38
C GLY A 205 0.76 -9.63 -16.27
N PHE A 206 1.82 -8.84 -16.08
CA PHE A 206 2.19 -7.70 -16.93
C PHE A 206 3.38 -8.05 -17.83
N GLY A 207 3.34 -7.70 -19.11
CA GLY A 207 4.47 -7.81 -20.02
C GLY A 207 5.18 -6.47 -20.17
N TYR A 208 6.46 -6.42 -19.77
CA TYR A 208 7.30 -5.24 -19.95
C TYR A 208 8.75 -5.62 -20.17
N ALA A 209 9.42 -4.93 -21.10
CA ALA A 209 10.83 -5.13 -21.43
C ALA A 209 11.22 -6.60 -21.67
N ARG A 210 10.40 -7.35 -22.43
CA ARG A 210 10.58 -8.78 -22.75
C ARG A 210 10.54 -9.72 -21.54
N SER A 211 9.94 -9.27 -20.44
CA SER A 211 9.77 -10.08 -19.24
C SER A 211 8.31 -10.05 -18.77
N ARG A 212 7.93 -11.11 -18.07
CA ARG A 212 6.63 -11.23 -17.42
C ARG A 212 6.75 -10.82 -15.96
N LYS A 213 5.82 -10.00 -15.48
CA LYS A 213 5.72 -9.52 -14.10
C LYS A 213 4.52 -10.14 -13.43
N ARG A 214 4.71 -10.75 -12.26
CA ARG A 214 3.59 -11.21 -11.43
C ARG A 214 2.82 -10.01 -10.87
N LYS A 215 1.50 -10.10 -10.82
CA LYS A 215 0.63 -9.08 -10.22
C LYS A 215 0.44 -9.35 -8.72
N VAL A 216 0.68 -8.34 -7.90
CA VAL A 216 0.51 -8.40 -6.45
C VAL A 216 -0.26 -7.15 -6.02
N ASP A 217 -1.23 -7.29 -5.12
CA ASP A 217 -1.93 -6.14 -4.52
C ASP A 217 -0.93 -5.31 -3.70
N CYS A 218 -0.75 -4.03 -4.02
CA CYS A 218 0.18 -3.16 -3.30
C CYS A 218 -0.17 -2.97 -1.82
N ASN A 219 -1.44 -3.13 -1.44
CA ASN A 219 -1.89 -2.93 -0.06
C ASN A 219 -1.55 -4.10 0.88
N VAL A 220 -1.01 -5.20 0.35
CA VAL A 220 -0.70 -6.41 1.15
C VAL A 220 0.45 -6.18 2.12
N VAL A 221 1.35 -5.25 1.82
CA VAL A 221 2.44 -4.84 2.72
C VAL A 221 1.87 -4.28 4.03
N TYR A 222 0.82 -3.44 3.93
CA TYR A 222 0.16 -2.85 5.10
C TYR A 222 -0.57 -3.87 5.98
N LYS A 223 -0.81 -5.07 5.46
CA LYS A 223 -1.50 -6.17 6.14
C LYS A 223 -0.51 -7.11 6.85
N LEU A 224 0.81 -6.97 6.66
CA LEU A 224 1.81 -7.88 7.27
C LEU A 224 1.66 -7.96 8.79
N LEU A 225 1.47 -6.82 9.46
CA LEU A 225 1.27 -6.77 10.91
C LEU A 225 -0.04 -7.47 11.31
N ASP A 226 -1.16 -7.09 10.68
CA ASP A 226 -2.49 -7.65 10.97
C ASP A 226 -2.59 -9.16 10.66
N LYS A 227 -1.71 -9.69 9.79
CA LYS A 227 -1.63 -11.11 9.46
C LYS A 227 -0.60 -11.87 10.28
N GLY A 228 0.06 -11.23 11.25
CA GLY A 228 1.07 -11.86 12.11
C GLY A 228 2.34 -12.26 11.35
N LEU A 229 2.62 -11.60 10.23
CA LEU A 229 3.75 -11.91 9.33
C LEU A 229 4.86 -10.84 9.36
N TRP A 230 4.62 -9.71 10.04
CA TRP A 230 5.61 -8.66 10.23
C TRP A 230 6.85 -9.14 11.00
N TRP A 231 6.68 -9.74 12.18
CA TRP A 231 7.83 -10.18 12.98
C TRP A 231 8.58 -11.37 12.36
N PRO A 232 7.92 -12.40 11.82
CA PRO A 232 8.60 -13.45 11.05
C PRO A 232 9.43 -12.93 9.87
N LEU A 233 9.05 -11.80 9.27
CA LEU A 233 9.85 -11.16 8.22
C LEU A 233 11.18 -10.60 8.77
N LEU A 234 11.20 -10.13 10.01
CA LEU A 234 12.39 -9.49 10.60
C LEU A 234 13.32 -10.48 11.31
N GLU A 235 12.89 -11.72 11.51
CA GLU A 235 13.60 -12.72 12.30
C GLU A 235 15.04 -12.97 11.81
N GLY A 236 15.98 -12.84 12.74
CA GLY A 236 17.42 -13.03 12.52
C GLY A 236 18.09 -11.94 11.70
N LYS A 237 17.39 -10.87 11.31
CA LYS A 237 17.91 -9.87 10.38
C LYS A 237 18.50 -8.63 11.07
N ARG A 238 19.57 -8.11 10.46
CA ARG A 238 20.07 -6.76 10.67
C ARG A 238 19.33 -5.82 9.73
N ILE A 239 18.55 -4.91 10.29
CA ILE A 239 17.63 -4.04 9.58
C ILE A 239 18.31 -2.72 9.23
N ALA A 240 18.20 -2.34 7.97
CA ALA A 240 18.47 -1.00 7.49
C ALA A 240 17.14 -0.28 7.22
N ILE A 241 17.05 1.00 7.57
CA ILE A 241 15.81 1.78 7.40
C ILE A 241 16.09 3.04 6.61
N VAL A 242 15.35 3.28 5.53
CA VAL A 242 15.41 4.54 4.76
C VAL A 242 14.02 5.12 4.62
N GLY A 243 13.79 6.33 5.11
CA GLY A 243 12.46 6.94 5.06
C GLY A 243 12.37 8.26 5.82
N GLY A 244 11.22 8.93 5.74
CA GLY A 244 10.98 10.20 6.45
C GLY A 244 11.05 10.06 7.97
N HIS A 245 10.69 8.89 8.49
CA HIS A 245 10.64 8.55 9.91
C HIS A 245 11.65 7.47 10.31
N ALA A 246 12.79 7.40 9.63
CA ALA A 246 13.74 6.29 9.79
C ALA A 246 14.21 6.10 11.24
N ASP A 247 14.53 7.21 11.94
CA ASP A 247 15.04 7.16 13.31
C ASP A 247 13.93 6.86 14.33
N GLU A 248 12.72 7.39 14.13
CA GLU A 248 11.55 7.08 14.95
C GLU A 248 11.15 5.62 14.79
N LEU A 249 11.13 5.11 13.56
CA LEU A 249 10.82 3.72 13.27
C LEU A 249 11.87 2.80 13.90
N ALA A 250 13.16 3.13 13.81
CA ALA A 250 14.22 2.39 14.48
C ALA A 250 13.98 2.30 16.00
N LYS A 251 13.66 3.43 16.65
CA LYS A 251 13.34 3.44 18.09
C LYS A 251 12.13 2.58 18.40
N ARG A 252 11.07 2.66 17.56
CA ARG A 252 9.85 1.89 17.74
C ARG A 252 10.09 0.38 17.60
N LEU A 253 10.90 -0.03 16.64
CA LEU A 253 11.30 -1.43 16.47
C LEU A 253 12.21 -1.94 17.59
N MET A 254 12.77 -1.08 18.44
CA MET A 254 13.56 -1.47 19.61
C MET A 254 12.79 -1.31 20.93
N ASP A 255 11.54 -0.86 20.88
CA ASP A 255 10.66 -0.71 22.04
C ASP A 255 10.02 -2.06 22.40
N MET A 256 10.51 -2.66 23.50
CA MET A 256 10.05 -3.99 23.93
C MET A 256 8.58 -4.03 24.37
N GLU A 257 7.99 -2.92 24.80
CA GLU A 257 6.56 -2.89 25.13
C GLU A 257 5.72 -2.99 23.85
N PHE A 258 6.09 -2.22 22.82
CA PHE A 258 5.49 -2.29 21.50
C PHE A 258 5.63 -3.66 20.84
N VAL A 259 6.85 -4.19 20.84
CA VAL A 259 7.18 -5.51 20.30
C VAL A 259 6.27 -6.58 20.92
N LYS A 260 6.18 -6.61 22.25
CA LYS A 260 5.33 -7.57 22.96
C LYS A 260 3.85 -7.34 22.64
N GLY A 261 3.41 -6.08 22.64
CA GLY A 261 2.03 -5.70 22.32
C GLY A 261 1.60 -6.07 20.90
N THR A 262 2.54 -6.30 19.98
CA THR A 262 2.28 -6.64 18.58
C THR A 262 2.76 -8.04 18.18
N GLY A 263 3.14 -8.88 19.15
CA GLY A 263 3.44 -10.31 18.94
C GLY A 263 4.84 -10.63 18.40
N GLY A 264 5.83 -9.79 18.70
CA GLY A 264 7.23 -9.98 18.26
C GLY A 264 8.19 -10.44 19.36
N ASP A 265 7.70 -10.84 20.54
CA ASP A 265 8.49 -11.02 21.75
C ASP A 265 9.43 -12.22 21.75
N GLU A 266 9.16 -13.23 20.93
CA GLU A 266 10.01 -14.42 20.76
C GLU A 266 11.02 -14.29 19.60
N ILE A 267 10.95 -13.20 18.84
CA ILE A 267 11.75 -13.00 17.63
C ILE A 267 12.99 -12.16 17.95
N THR A 268 14.08 -12.38 17.20
CA THR A 268 15.31 -11.59 17.33
C THR A 268 15.58 -10.81 16.05
N TRP A 269 15.99 -9.55 16.17
CA TRP A 269 16.46 -8.69 15.07
C TRP A 269 17.35 -7.59 15.66
N SER A 270 17.95 -6.78 14.80
CA SER A 270 18.65 -5.57 15.22
C SER A 270 18.48 -4.47 14.18
N VAL A 271 18.63 -3.21 14.58
CA VAL A 271 18.75 -2.10 13.62
C VAL A 271 20.22 -1.78 13.43
N ALA A 272 20.72 -1.93 12.21
CA ALA A 272 22.12 -1.72 11.85
C ALA A 272 22.39 -0.35 11.23
N ALA A 273 21.42 0.23 10.53
CA ALA A 273 21.56 1.53 9.88
C ALA A 273 20.22 2.25 9.73
N THR A 274 20.24 3.58 9.85
CA THR A 274 19.11 4.44 9.53
C THR A 274 19.53 5.53 8.58
N GLN A 275 18.62 5.93 7.69
CA GLN A 275 18.82 7.10 6.86
C GLN A 275 17.52 7.87 6.65
N SER A 276 17.47 9.09 7.17
CA SER A 276 16.36 9.99 6.89
C SER A 276 16.30 10.38 5.41
N CYS A 277 15.10 10.28 4.85
CA CYS A 277 14.75 10.77 3.52
C CYS A 277 13.94 12.08 3.69
N PRO A 278 14.18 13.13 2.87
CA PRO A 278 13.40 14.34 2.96
C PRO A 278 11.95 14.12 2.50
N ASP A 279 11.08 15.06 2.87
CA ASP A 279 9.66 15.05 2.50
C ASP A 279 9.44 14.96 0.99
N LYS A 280 8.26 14.49 0.57
CA LYS A 280 7.83 14.39 -0.83
C LYS A 280 7.95 15.70 -1.62
N SER A 281 7.90 16.87 -0.96
CA SER A 281 8.04 18.16 -1.63
C SER A 281 9.48 18.55 -1.96
N MET A 282 10.46 17.76 -1.53
CA MET A 282 11.89 18.09 -1.65
C MET A 282 12.60 17.14 -2.61
N PRO A 283 13.58 17.62 -3.41
CA PRO A 283 14.40 16.77 -4.25
C PRO A 283 15.11 15.66 -3.47
N LYS A 284 15.05 14.43 -4.00
CA LYS A 284 15.61 13.22 -3.39
C LYS A 284 16.93 12.79 -4.00
N LEU A 285 17.39 13.43 -5.07
CA LEU A 285 18.66 13.11 -5.72
C LEU A 285 19.87 13.12 -4.77
N TYR A 286 19.93 14.09 -3.85
CA TYR A 286 21.00 14.13 -2.86
C TYR A 286 20.96 12.93 -1.91
N THR A 287 19.75 12.54 -1.47
CA THR A 287 19.54 11.35 -0.63
C THR A 287 19.94 10.09 -1.37
N TRP A 288 19.57 9.96 -2.64
CA TRP A 288 20.02 8.87 -3.49
C TRP A 288 21.55 8.80 -3.55
N ARG A 289 22.25 9.91 -3.84
CA ARG A 289 23.73 9.94 -3.90
C ARG A 289 24.36 9.50 -2.58
N ARG A 290 23.87 10.00 -1.45
CA ARG A 290 24.36 9.62 -0.12
C ARG A 290 24.15 8.13 0.18
N VAL A 291 22.95 7.60 -0.09
CA VAL A 291 22.62 6.19 0.16
C VAL A 291 23.39 5.28 -0.80
N SER A 292 23.50 5.64 -2.08
CA SER A 292 24.22 4.87 -3.09
C SER A 292 25.73 4.73 -2.82
N GLY A 293 26.28 5.57 -1.94
CA GLY A 293 27.67 5.48 -1.48
C GLY A 293 27.82 4.60 -0.25
N GLU A 294 27.89 5.23 0.93
CA GLU A 294 28.35 4.58 2.18
C GLU A 294 27.30 3.64 2.81
N PHE A 295 26.01 3.86 2.56
CA PHE A 295 24.94 3.10 3.20
C PHE A 295 24.95 1.62 2.78
N PHE A 296 25.33 1.32 1.54
CA PHE A 296 25.47 -0.06 1.04
C PHE A 296 26.79 -0.72 1.47
N VAL A 297 27.74 0.04 2.04
CA VAL A 297 28.97 -0.50 2.62
C VAL A 297 28.71 -1.11 4.01
N ALA A 298 27.76 -0.56 4.77
CA ALA A 298 27.36 -1.10 6.06
C ALA A 298 26.81 -2.54 5.92
N GLU A 299 27.02 -3.37 6.93
CA GLU A 299 26.50 -4.73 6.93
C GLU A 299 25.09 -4.80 7.52
N TRP A 300 24.12 -5.12 6.68
CA TRP A 300 22.73 -5.34 7.03
C TRP A 300 22.10 -6.33 6.03
N ASP A 301 20.97 -6.92 6.39
CA ASP A 301 20.36 -8.05 5.66
C ASP A 301 19.06 -7.63 4.96
N LEU A 302 18.23 -6.80 5.60
CA LEU A 302 16.95 -6.32 5.06
C LEU A 302 16.85 -4.80 5.13
N LEU A 303 16.53 -4.18 3.99
CA LEU A 303 16.13 -2.78 3.89
C LEU A 303 14.60 -2.66 4.04
N LEU A 304 14.17 -1.85 5.01
CA LEU A 304 12.83 -1.30 5.10
C LEU A 304 12.84 0.11 4.50
N CYS A 305 12.07 0.33 3.43
CA CYS A 305 12.06 1.59 2.71
C CYS A 305 10.69 2.27 2.76
N SER A 306 10.64 3.55 3.13
CA SER A 306 9.46 4.42 3.05
C SER A 306 9.84 5.76 2.44
N ALA A 307 10.33 5.70 1.20
CA ALA A 307 10.94 6.84 0.51
C ALA A 307 10.16 7.31 -0.73
N GLY A 308 8.87 6.99 -0.85
CA GLY A 308 8.09 7.24 -2.08
C GLY A 308 8.69 6.47 -3.26
N SER A 309 8.64 7.00 -4.49
CA SER A 309 9.18 6.30 -5.67
C SER A 309 10.70 6.06 -5.61
N LEU A 310 11.44 6.75 -4.72
CA LEU A 310 12.84 6.40 -4.45
C LEU A 310 12.95 4.98 -3.86
N SER A 311 11.92 4.47 -3.19
CA SER A 311 11.87 3.09 -2.69
C SER A 311 12.16 2.07 -3.79
N ALA A 312 11.57 2.22 -4.98
CA ALA A 312 11.82 1.28 -6.09
C ALA A 312 13.30 1.20 -6.48
N ILE A 313 13.97 2.36 -6.55
CA ILE A 313 15.39 2.47 -6.90
C ILE A 313 16.27 1.87 -5.79
N LEU A 314 15.97 2.20 -4.53
CA LEU A 314 16.71 1.71 -3.36
C LEU A 314 16.55 0.20 -3.19
N CYS A 315 15.33 -0.32 -3.33
CA CYS A 315 15.05 -1.74 -3.25
C CYS A 315 15.77 -2.50 -4.37
N GLU A 316 15.70 -2.03 -5.62
CA GLU A 316 16.40 -2.68 -6.72
C GLU A 316 17.93 -2.62 -6.56
N GLN A 317 18.48 -1.51 -6.10
CA GLN A 317 19.92 -1.41 -5.81
C GLN A 317 20.34 -2.37 -4.69
N THR A 318 19.50 -2.53 -3.66
CA THR A 318 19.69 -3.49 -2.57
C THR A 318 19.77 -4.92 -3.10
N ARG A 319 18.83 -5.31 -3.96
CA ARG A 319 18.84 -6.63 -4.60
C ARG A 319 20.10 -6.88 -5.42
N ARG A 320 20.58 -5.87 -6.15
CA ARG A 320 21.80 -5.96 -6.97
C ARG A 320 23.08 -6.18 -6.16
N VAL A 321 23.12 -5.69 -4.92
CA VAL A 321 24.23 -5.95 -3.99
C VAL A 321 24.03 -7.21 -3.16
N GLY A 322 23.03 -8.04 -3.52
CA GLY A 322 22.81 -9.36 -2.94
C GLY A 322 22.10 -9.36 -1.60
N ARG A 323 21.17 -8.43 -1.37
CA ARG A 323 20.44 -8.25 -0.11
C ARG A 323 18.93 -8.09 -0.34
N GLU A 324 18.19 -8.08 0.76
CA GLU A 324 16.74 -8.06 0.75
C GLU A 324 16.18 -6.65 0.95
N ALA A 325 15.10 -6.32 0.27
CA ALA A 325 14.43 -5.05 0.45
C ALA A 325 12.91 -5.14 0.33
N ILE A 326 12.23 -4.35 1.15
CA ILE A 326 10.79 -4.14 1.06
C ILE A 326 10.46 -2.66 1.19
N ASP A 327 9.68 -2.15 0.24
CA ASP A 327 8.98 -0.88 0.37
C ASP A 327 7.81 -1.07 1.32
N ILE A 328 7.91 -0.44 2.49
CA ILE A 328 6.89 -0.47 3.53
C ILE A 328 5.90 0.69 3.39
N GLY A 329 6.11 1.62 2.45
CA GLY A 329 5.20 2.74 2.20
C GLY A 329 4.83 3.48 3.49
N VAL A 330 3.54 3.66 3.73
CA VAL A 330 3.01 4.31 4.95
C VAL A 330 2.87 3.39 6.17
N LEU A 331 3.37 2.15 6.11
CA LEU A 331 3.35 1.23 7.26
C LEU A 331 4.15 1.79 8.43
N ASP A 332 5.21 2.55 8.16
CA ASP A 332 6.01 3.22 9.19
C ASP A 332 5.16 4.15 10.07
N HIS A 333 4.31 4.99 9.47
CA HIS A 333 3.34 5.83 10.21
C HIS A 333 2.36 5.00 11.04
N ARG A 334 1.93 3.85 10.53
CA ARG A 334 1.00 2.97 11.25
C ARG A 334 1.68 2.33 12.46
N LEU A 335 2.94 1.92 12.32
CA LEU A 335 3.76 1.37 13.39
C LEU A 335 4.11 2.41 14.47
N LEU A 336 4.17 3.69 14.10
CA LEU A 336 4.46 4.80 15.02
C LEU A 336 3.24 5.32 15.79
N LYS A 337 2.02 5.10 15.28
CA LYS A 337 0.76 5.53 15.91
C LYS A 337 0.19 4.50 16.88
N ASN A 338 0.35 3.22 16.56
CA ASN A 338 0.12 2.11 17.50
C ASN A 338 1.24 2.13 18.51
#